data_AF-A0A916I6L3-F1
#
_entry.id   AF-A0A916I6L3-F1
#
_cell.length_a   1.000
_cell.length_b   1.000
_cell.length_c   1.000
_cell.angle_alpha   90.00
_cell.angle_beta   90.00
_cell.angle_gamma   90.00
#
_symmetry.space_group_name_H-M   'P 1'
#
loop_
_entity.id
_entity.type
_entity.pdbx_description
1 polymer ?
#
loop_
_entity_poly.entity_id
_entity_poly.type
_entity_poly.pdbx_seq_one_letter_code
_entity_poly.pdbx_strand_id
1 'polypeptide(L)'
;MSLDAGFVELVQLHERTWGEEQYVGRPTLKQLLTAPIVAVWSGKSEVVVDPKRPPYLQRQPLPKESNFLMSVHNTAEELHQVVTDLVLLKKVTPYAMRKLSKVFIHQKEVQIVGVKLILKSDEV
;
A
#
# COMPACT_ATOMS: atom_id res chain seq x y z
N MET A 1 -19.72 7.48 -14.38
CA MET A 1 -18.88 6.67 -13.47
C MET A 1 -18.91 7.36 -12.12
N SER A 2 -19.47 6.73 -11.09
CA SER A 2 -19.43 7.29 -9.73
C SER A 2 -18.08 6.92 -9.12
N LEU A 3 -17.27 7.91 -8.78
CA LEU A 3 -16.08 7.70 -7.97
C LEU A 3 -16.50 7.29 -6.56
N ASP A 4 -15.79 6.30 -6.00
CA ASP A 4 -15.99 5.93 -4.61
C ASP A 4 -15.48 7.07 -3.70
N ALA A 5 -16.34 7.53 -2.78
CA ALA A 5 -16.00 8.63 -1.88
C ALA A 5 -14.77 8.29 -1.01
N GLY A 6 -14.62 7.03 -0.62
CA GLY A 6 -13.47 6.56 0.17
C GLY A 6 -12.18 6.53 -0.66
N PHE A 7 -12.25 6.25 -1.96
CA PHE A 7 -11.08 6.34 -2.84
C PHE A 7 -10.57 7.78 -2.96
N VAL A 8 -11.48 8.74 -3.18
CA VAL A 8 -11.14 10.16 -3.32
C VAL A 8 -10.54 10.72 -2.04
N GLU A 9 -11.11 10.37 -0.88
CA GLU A 9 -10.58 10.78 0.43
C GLU A 9 -9.15 10.24 0.64
N LEU A 10 -8.90 9.00 0.23
CA LEU A 10 -7.59 8.36 0.35
C LEU A 10 -6.54 9.04 -0.55
N VAL A 11 -6.90 9.39 -1.79
CA VAL A 11 -6.03 10.14 -2.70
C VAL A 11 -5.74 11.54 -2.16
N GLN A 12 -6.74 12.24 -1.61
CA GLN A 12 -6.53 13.55 -0.99
C GLN A 12 -5.62 13.47 0.24
N LEU A 13 -5.80 12.43 1.07
CA LEU A 13 -4.93 12.18 2.21
C LEU A 13 -3.50 11.91 1.76
N HIS A 14 -3.32 11.11 0.69
CA HIS A 14 -2.01 10.83 0.10
C HIS A 14 -1.28 12.11 -0.32
N GLU A 15 -1.97 12.98 -1.07
CA GLU A 15 -1.42 14.26 -1.53
C GLU A 15 -1.11 15.20 -0.35
N ARG A 16 -1.93 15.20 0.71
CA ARG A 16 -1.68 16.00 1.93
C ARG A 16 -0.49 15.50 2.73
N THR A 17 -0.39 14.19 2.95
CA THR A 17 0.67 13.58 3.77
C THR A 17 2.03 13.71 3.09
N TRP A 18 2.09 13.54 1.77
CA TRP A 18 3.36 13.65 1.04
C TRP A 18 3.67 15.07 0.59
N GLY A 19 2.67 15.92 0.32
CA GLY A 19 2.89 17.29 -0.16
C GLY A 19 3.87 17.32 -1.35
N GLU A 20 5.02 17.97 -1.16
CA GLU A 20 6.13 18.06 -2.14
C GLU A 20 7.13 16.89 -2.05
N GLU A 21 7.09 16.08 -1.00
CA GLU A 21 8.01 14.96 -0.82
C GLU A 21 7.73 13.83 -1.83
N GLN A 22 8.77 13.37 -2.51
CA GLN A 22 8.67 12.24 -3.43
C GLN A 22 9.26 10.96 -2.80
N TYR A 23 8.54 9.87 -2.96
CA TYR A 23 9.08 8.52 -2.78
C TYR A 23 9.29 7.85 -4.13
N VAL A 24 10.16 6.84 -4.16
CA VAL A 24 10.48 6.06 -5.36
C VAL A 24 9.20 5.50 -5.97
N GLY A 25 8.90 5.91 -7.20
CA GLY A 25 7.71 5.46 -7.92
C GLY A 25 6.39 6.13 -7.48
N ARG A 26 6.43 7.32 -6.88
CA ARG A 26 5.21 8.10 -6.54
C ARG A 26 4.37 8.33 -7.81
N PRO A 27 3.11 7.84 -7.84
CA PRO A 27 2.20 8.15 -8.93
C PRO A 27 1.73 9.59 -8.82
N THR A 28 1.53 10.23 -9.97
CA THR A 28 0.87 11.54 -10.05
C THR A 28 -0.62 11.41 -9.79
N LEU A 29 -1.26 12.49 -9.36
CA LEU A 29 -2.73 12.55 -9.21
C LEU A 29 -3.46 12.09 -10.48
N LYS A 30 -2.97 12.51 -11.66
CA LYS A 30 -3.52 12.07 -12.94
C LYS A 30 -3.46 10.55 -13.07
N GLN A 31 -2.30 9.95 -12.79
CA GLN A 31 -2.13 8.50 -12.84
C GLN A 31 -3.03 7.78 -11.84
N LEU A 32 -3.17 8.28 -10.60
CA LEU A 32 -4.08 7.69 -9.61
C LEU A 32 -5.53 7.67 -10.07
N LEU A 33 -5.98 8.75 -10.71
CA LEU A 33 -7.36 8.86 -11.19
C LEU A 33 -7.61 8.09 -12.48
N THR A 34 -6.60 7.89 -13.33
CA THR A 34 -6.76 7.19 -14.61
C THR A 34 -6.37 5.71 -14.59
N ALA A 35 -5.55 5.29 -13.61
CA ALA A 35 -5.05 3.92 -13.59
C ALA A 35 -6.18 2.91 -13.32
N PRO A 36 -6.16 1.75 -13.99
CA PRO A 36 -7.16 0.72 -13.77
C PRO A 36 -6.97 0.05 -12.41
N ILE A 37 -5.75 -0.05 -11.89
CA ILE A 37 -5.47 -0.65 -10.59
C ILE A 37 -4.61 0.30 -9.74
N VAL A 38 -5.05 0.53 -8.52
CA VAL A 38 -4.34 1.33 -7.52
C VAL A 38 -4.16 0.50 -6.25
N ALA A 39 -2.91 0.28 -5.86
CA ALA A 39 -2.55 -0.47 -4.66
C ALA A 39 -2.00 0.48 -3.59
N VAL A 40 -2.42 0.26 -2.35
CA VAL A 40 -2.04 1.05 -1.17
C VAL A 40 -1.17 0.22 -0.25
N TRP A 41 0.00 0.74 0.09
CA TRP A 41 1.01 0.07 0.90
C TRP A 41 1.22 0.80 2.22
N SER A 42 0.93 0.14 3.34
CA SER A 42 1.13 0.70 4.67
C SER A 42 2.47 0.24 5.25
N GLY A 43 3.23 1.17 5.82
CA GLY A 43 4.39 0.82 6.63
C GLY A 43 3.95 0.24 7.97
N LYS A 44 4.80 -0.59 8.60
CA LYS A 44 4.60 -0.92 10.02
C LYS A 44 4.72 0.35 10.84
N SER A 45 3.59 0.83 11.37
CA SER A 45 3.62 1.74 12.51
C SER A 45 4.00 0.89 13.71
N GLU A 46 5.29 0.76 13.98
CA GLU A 46 5.72 0.24 15.27
C GLU A 46 5.32 1.27 16.31
N VAL A 47 4.36 0.90 17.15
CA VAL A 47 4.03 1.64 18.37
C VAL A 47 5.30 1.61 19.21
N VAL A 48 6.09 2.69 19.17
CA VAL A 48 7.25 2.83 20.05
C VAL A 48 6.73 3.03 21.47
N VAL A 49 6.53 1.94 22.18
CA VAL A 49 6.28 1.97 23.63
C VAL A 49 7.62 2.26 24.29
N ASP A 50 7.85 3.50 24.72
CA ASP A 50 9.02 3.86 25.51
C ASP A 50 8.94 3.13 26.88
N PRO A 51 9.80 2.15 27.16
CA PRO A 51 9.72 1.35 28.37
C PRO A 51 10.01 2.15 29.65
N LYS A 52 10.52 3.38 29.54
CA LYS A 52 10.80 4.27 30.68
C LYS A 52 9.65 5.24 30.98
N ARG A 53 8.61 5.30 30.15
CA ARG A 53 7.48 6.22 30.38
C ARG A 53 6.39 5.59 31.23
N PRO A 54 5.95 6.27 32.32
CA PRO A 54 4.79 5.84 33.09
C PRO A 54 3.53 5.71 32.21
N PRO A 55 2.64 4.73 32.48
CA PRO A 55 1.48 4.42 31.63
C PRO A 55 0.55 5.61 31.37
N TYR A 56 0.47 6.55 32.31
CA TYR A 56 -0.37 7.75 32.23
C TYR A 56 0.27 8.91 31.43
N LEU A 57 1.57 8.85 31.15
CA LEU A 57 2.30 9.79 30.28
C LEU A 57 2.63 9.19 28.90
N GLN A 58 2.23 7.95 28.66
CA GLN A 58 2.13 7.41 27.30
C GLN A 58 0.98 8.18 26.63
N ARG A 59 1.29 9.36 26.08
CA ARG A 59 0.47 9.92 24.99
C ARG A 59 0.23 8.75 24.07
N GLN A 60 -1.04 8.40 23.79
CA GLN A 60 -1.33 7.55 22.65
C GLN A 60 -0.45 8.09 21.53
N PRO A 61 0.51 7.31 20.99
CA PRO A 61 1.25 7.82 19.86
C PRO A 61 0.16 8.10 18.84
N LEU A 62 -0.10 9.39 18.58
CA LEU A 62 -0.76 9.80 17.35
C LEU A 62 -0.07 8.94 16.31
N PRO A 63 -0.78 8.00 15.65
CA PRO A 63 -0.15 7.11 14.71
C PRO A 63 0.58 8.02 13.76
N LYS A 64 1.91 8.07 13.88
CA LYS A 64 2.75 9.00 13.14
C LYS A 64 2.39 8.67 11.71
N GLU A 65 1.67 9.59 11.06
CA GLU A 65 0.84 9.34 9.89
C GLU A 65 1.54 8.29 9.06
N SER A 66 0.98 7.08 9.03
CA SER A 66 1.72 5.89 8.65
C SER A 66 2.01 6.01 7.17
N ASN A 67 3.09 6.71 6.80
CA ASN A 67 3.42 7.18 5.46
C ASN A 67 3.06 6.10 4.46
N PHE A 68 1.85 6.12 3.91
CA PHE A 68 1.37 5.04 3.08
C PHE A 68 1.74 5.41 1.66
N LEU A 69 2.13 4.40 0.90
CA LEU A 69 2.48 4.58 -0.50
C LEU A 69 1.31 4.14 -1.35
N MET A 70 1.20 4.75 -2.51
CA MET A 70 0.32 4.30 -3.56
C MET A 70 1.17 3.87 -4.75
N SER A 71 0.76 2.82 -5.42
CA SER A 71 1.34 2.38 -6.68
C SER A 71 0.23 2.12 -7.67
N VAL A 72 0.46 2.46 -8.92
CA VAL A 72 -0.50 2.26 -10.01
C VAL A 72 -0.03 1.12 -10.89
N HIS A 73 -0.97 0.30 -11.34
CA HIS A 73 -0.72 -0.86 -12.21
C HIS A 73 -1.75 -0.86 -13.34
N ASN A 74 -1.34 -1.34 -14.51
CA ASN A 74 -2.21 -1.46 -15.68
C ASN A 74 -2.91 -2.82 -15.70
N THR A 75 -2.21 -3.86 -15.26
CA THR A 75 -2.71 -5.24 -15.29
C THR A 75 -2.61 -5.89 -13.90
N ALA A 76 -3.42 -6.91 -13.67
CA ALA A 76 -3.40 -7.65 -12.40
C ALA A 76 -2.13 -8.49 -12.26
N GLU A 77 -1.55 -8.91 -13.38
CA GLU A 77 -0.31 -9.67 -13.48
C GLU A 77 0.88 -8.87 -12.93
N GLU A 78 0.94 -7.56 -13.21
CA GLU A 78 1.97 -6.65 -12.66
C GLU A 78 1.91 -6.62 -11.13
N LEU A 79 0.71 -6.39 -10.58
CA LEU A 79 0.52 -6.38 -9.13
C LEU A 79 0.85 -7.73 -8.50
N HIS A 80 0.45 -8.83 -9.15
CA HIS A 80 0.76 -10.18 -8.70
C HIS A 80 2.27 -10.40 -8.65
N GLN A 81 3.02 -10.04 -9.69
CA GLN A 81 4.47 -10.20 -9.70
C GLN A 81 5.14 -9.43 -8.56
N VAL A 82 4.71 -8.19 -8.29
CA VAL A 82 5.22 -7.38 -7.17
C VAL A 82 4.93 -8.05 -5.82
N VAL A 83 3.72 -8.55 -5.61
CA VAL A 83 3.34 -9.25 -4.36
C VAL A 83 4.10 -10.56 -4.22
N THR A 84 4.29 -11.31 -5.30
CA THR A 84 5.04 -12.56 -5.31
C THR A 84 6.51 -12.33 -5.01
N ASP A 85 7.14 -11.31 -5.61
CA ASP A 85 8.52 -10.92 -5.33
C ASP A 85 8.70 -10.51 -3.85
N LEU A 86 7.69 -9.83 -3.27
CA LEU A 86 7.65 -9.44 -1.86
C LEU A 86 7.55 -10.65 -0.92
N VAL A 87 6.64 -11.58 -1.21
CA VAL A 87 6.33 -12.71 -0.32
C VAL A 87 7.36 -13.83 -0.44
N LEU A 88 7.72 -14.21 -1.66
CA LEU A 88 8.53 -15.40 -1.93
C LEU A 88 10.02 -15.09 -1.99
N LEU A 89 10.42 -14.02 -2.69
CA LEU A 89 11.82 -13.84 -3.09
C LEU A 89 12.61 -12.91 -2.17
N LYS A 90 11.97 -12.26 -1.17
CA LYS A 90 12.58 -11.23 -0.32
C LYS A 90 13.44 -10.24 -1.12
N LYS A 91 13.07 -9.99 -2.38
CA LYS A 91 13.81 -9.06 -3.24
C LYS A 91 13.67 -7.67 -2.68
N VAL A 92 14.69 -6.84 -2.92
CA VAL A 92 14.67 -5.41 -2.56
C VAL A 92 13.65 -4.72 -3.47
N THR A 93 12.39 -4.71 -3.06
CA THR A 93 11.37 -3.87 -3.67
C THR A 93 11.28 -2.56 -2.89
N PRO A 94 10.80 -1.46 -3.50
CA PRO A 94 10.51 -0.21 -2.79
C PRO A 94 9.52 -0.39 -1.62
N TYR A 95 8.83 -1.54 -1.59
CA TYR A 95 7.77 -1.89 -0.66
C TYR A 95 8.18 -2.98 0.34
N ALA A 96 9.46 -3.38 0.41
CA ALA A 96 9.92 -4.54 1.19
C ALA A 96 9.53 -4.52 2.68
N MET A 97 9.38 -3.34 3.29
CA MET A 97 8.97 -3.16 4.70
C MET A 97 7.49 -2.79 4.86
N ARG A 98 6.69 -2.92 3.80
CA ARG A 98 5.30 -2.45 3.73
C ARG A 98 4.35 -3.61 3.45
N LYS A 99 3.14 -3.49 3.98
CA LYS A 99 2.06 -4.45 3.73
C LYS A 99 1.10 -3.88 2.70
N LEU A 100 0.63 -4.72 1.78
CA LEU A 100 -0.47 -4.37 0.89
C LEU A 100 -1.74 -4.23 1.73
N SER A 101 -2.29 -3.01 1.82
CA SER A 101 -3.42 -2.68 2.70
C SER A 101 -4.74 -2.62 1.96
N LYS A 102 -4.78 -1.96 0.80
CA LYS A 102 -5.99 -1.79 -0.01
C LYS A 102 -5.65 -1.90 -1.49
N VAL A 103 -6.60 -2.39 -2.27
CA VAL A 103 -6.52 -2.41 -3.73
C VAL A 103 -7.82 -1.86 -4.29
N PHE A 104 -7.70 -0.98 -5.27
CA PHE A 104 -8.81 -0.40 -6.00
C PHE A 104 -8.70 -0.83 -7.46
N ILE A 105 -9.78 -1.37 -8.00
CA ILE A 105 -9.89 -1.72 -9.41
C ILE A 105 -10.96 -0.79 -10.01
N HIS A 106 -10.60 -0.01 -11.03
CA HIS A 106 -11.44 1.03 -11.62
C HIS A 106 -12.07 1.95 -10.55
N GLN A 107 -11.25 2.41 -9.60
CA GLN A 107 -11.63 3.28 -8.48
C GLN A 107 -12.64 2.66 -7.49
N LYS A 108 -12.90 1.35 -7.55
CA LYS A 108 -13.73 0.63 -6.58
C LYS A 108 -12.86 -0.23 -5.67
N GLU A 109 -13.09 -0.15 -4.35
CA GLU A 109 -12.34 -0.96 -3.39
C GLU A 109 -12.66 -2.45 -3.58
N VAL A 110 -11.60 -3.26 -3.64
CA VAL A 110 -11.68 -4.72 -3.74
C VAL A 110 -11.03 -5.33 -2.52
N GLN A 111 -11.71 -6.29 -1.90
CA GLN A 111 -11.16 -7.06 -0.80
C GLN A 111 -10.26 -8.17 -1.34
N ILE A 112 -9.04 -8.26 -0.81
CA ILE A 112 -8.12 -9.35 -1.12
C ILE A 112 -8.56 -10.57 -0.31
N VAL A 113 -9.17 -11.56 -0.97
CA VAL A 113 -9.68 -12.77 -0.31
C VAL A 113 -8.57 -13.78 -0.01
N GLY A 114 -7.52 -13.81 -0.84
CA GLY A 114 -6.38 -14.70 -0.65
C GLY A 114 -5.44 -14.68 -1.83
N VAL A 115 -4.25 -15.28 -1.65
CA VAL A 115 -3.26 -15.47 -2.72
C VAL A 115 -3.25 -16.95 -3.08
N LYS A 116 -3.52 -17.27 -4.36
CA LYS A 116 -3.45 -18.64 -4.88
C LYS A 116 -2.11 -18.86 -5.56
N LEU A 117 -1.25 -19.69 -4.95
CA LEU A 117 -0.02 -20.15 -5.58
C LEU A 117 -0.36 -21.31 -6.53
N ILE A 118 -0.12 -21.14 -7.83
CA ILE A 118 -0.26 -22.21 -8.82
C ILE A 118 1.15 -22.66 -9.19
N LEU A 119 1.54 -23.82 -8.65
CA LEU A 119 2.81 -24.47 -8.98
C LEU A 119 2.57 -25.42 -10.14
N LYS A 120 3.21 -25.16 -11.28
CA LYS A 120 3.41 -26.18 -12.32
C LYS A 120 4.78 -26.80 -12.05
N SER A 121 4.80 -28.07 -11.68
CA SER A 121 6.01 -28.89 -11.80
C SER A 121 6.02 -29.40 -13.23
N ASP A 122 7.00 -29.01 -14.03
CA ASP A 122 7.32 -29.77 -15.22
C ASP A 122 7.99 -31.06 -14.72
N GLU A 123 7.27 -32.17 -14.80
CA GLU A 123 7.84 -33.49 -14.58
C GLU A 123 8.88 -33.75 -15.67
N VAL A 124 10.14 -33.93 -15.25
CA VAL A 124 11.22 -34.57 -16.02
C VAL A 124 11.69 -35.78 -15.24
#